data_AF-A0A2G5BA10-F1
#
_entry.id   AF-A0A2G5BA10-F1
#
_cell.length_a   1.000
_cell.length_b   1.000
_cell.length_c   1.000
_cell.angle_alpha   90.00
_cell.angle_beta   90.00
_cell.angle_gamma   90.00
#
_symmetry.space_group_name_H-M   'P 1'
#
loop_
_entity.id
_entity.type
_entity.pdbx_description
1 polymer ?
#
loop_
_entity_poly.entity_id
_entity_poly.type
_entity_poly.pdbx_seq_one_letter_code
_entity_poly.pdbx_strand_id
1 'polypeptide(L)'
;MPLKESASTHDANLVDILLGSSLDGEFVRDQIAGVQRSYNTGNSHECNHSLTRKQTLDKEQLDLLRKKELEAVRLAENDYVEQAILQLTQIIEEYPQYGSAYNNRAQAYRLQPGMANKQLIIDDLDAAIKYADNVQTIGHAYTQKAILLREMGQTDDEIFYNFSQGAKYGNEIARMAVARENPYAKLCGKMMTETMRQLRNPPGSVMKP
;
A
#
# COMPACT_ATOMS: atom_id res chain seq x y z
N MET A 1 -20.07 16.90 -18.10
CA MET A 1 -18.82 17.03 -17.32
C MET A 1 -18.72 15.82 -16.42
N PRO A 2 -17.75 14.91 -16.59
CA PRO A 2 -17.58 13.83 -15.63
C PRO A 2 -17.00 14.44 -14.35
N LEU A 3 -17.66 14.18 -13.23
CA LEU A 3 -17.18 14.54 -11.89
C LEU A 3 -15.80 13.90 -11.71
N LYS A 4 -14.76 14.71 -11.48
CA LYS A 4 -13.47 14.19 -11.01
C LYS A 4 -13.75 13.52 -9.66
N GLU A 5 -13.62 12.19 -9.59
CA GLU A 5 -13.52 11.51 -8.31
C GLU A 5 -12.35 12.15 -7.55
N SER A 6 -12.60 12.59 -6.32
CA SER A 6 -11.55 13.16 -5.48
C SER A 6 -10.51 12.09 -5.16
N ALA A 7 -9.27 12.49 -4.90
CA ALA A 7 -8.20 11.60 -4.47
C ALA A 7 -8.65 10.71 -3.27
N SER A 8 -9.48 11.27 -2.39
CA SER A 8 -10.11 10.59 -1.25
C SER A 8 -11.12 9.49 -1.62
N THR A 9 -11.81 9.63 -2.76
CA THR A 9 -12.81 8.65 -3.21
C THR A 9 -12.16 7.41 -3.84
N HIS A 10 -11.02 7.59 -4.52
CA HIS A 10 -10.33 6.49 -5.18
C HIS A 10 -9.69 5.51 -4.17
N ASP A 11 -9.04 6.03 -3.12
CA ASP A 11 -8.48 5.21 -2.04
C ASP A 11 -9.57 4.53 -1.19
N ALA A 12 -10.71 5.20 -0.98
CA ALA A 12 -11.86 4.59 -0.30
C ALA A 12 -12.39 3.36 -1.07
N ASN A 13 -12.45 3.44 -2.39
CA ASN A 13 -12.85 2.32 -3.25
C ASN A 13 -11.84 1.15 -3.17
N LEU A 14 -10.53 1.43 -3.11
CA LEU A 14 -9.50 0.40 -2.99
C LEU A 14 -9.54 -0.37 -1.66
N VAL A 15 -9.86 0.33 -0.57
CA VAL A 15 -10.04 -0.24 0.76
C VAL A 15 -11.30 -1.08 0.86
N ASP A 16 -12.42 -0.58 0.33
CA ASP A 16 -13.69 -1.33 0.30
C ASP A 16 -13.52 -2.63 -0.50
N ILE A 17 -12.71 -2.58 -1.56
CA ILE A 17 -12.31 -3.73 -2.36
C ILE A 17 -11.34 -4.69 -1.62
N LEU A 18 -10.50 -4.20 -0.70
CA LEU A 18 -9.50 -4.98 0.06
C LEU A 18 -10.04 -5.58 1.37
N LEU A 19 -10.92 -4.88 2.08
CA LEU A 19 -11.32 -5.19 3.46
C LEU A 19 -12.83 -5.44 3.60
N GLY A 20 -13.64 -5.10 2.59
CA GLY A 20 -15.10 -5.08 2.72
C GLY A 20 -15.54 -4.06 3.77
N SER A 21 -16.86 -3.82 3.85
CA SER A 21 -17.51 -2.79 4.68
C SER A 21 -17.40 -2.96 6.21
N SER A 22 -16.35 -3.62 6.70
CA SER A 22 -16.16 -4.00 8.10
C SER A 22 -15.22 -3.09 8.90
N LEU A 23 -14.70 -2.01 8.31
CA LEU A 23 -13.79 -1.08 8.99
C LEU A 23 -14.22 0.37 8.85
N ASP A 24 -13.90 1.16 9.88
CA ASP A 24 -14.08 2.61 9.89
C ASP A 24 -13.19 3.22 8.80
N GLY A 25 -13.82 3.77 7.76
CA GLY A 25 -13.14 4.33 6.59
C GLY A 25 -12.13 5.44 6.91
N GLU A 26 -12.22 6.05 8.09
CA GLU A 26 -11.29 7.06 8.60
C GLU A 26 -9.94 6.46 9.03
N PHE A 27 -9.94 5.30 9.71
CA PHE A 27 -8.73 4.60 10.15
C PHE A 27 -7.85 4.12 8.99
N VAL A 28 -8.50 3.65 7.93
CA VAL A 28 -7.81 3.10 6.76
C VAL A 28 -7.32 4.20 5.82
N ARG A 29 -8.08 5.30 5.70
CA ARG A 29 -7.62 6.51 5.01
C ARG A 29 -6.35 7.07 5.65
N ASP A 30 -6.28 7.14 6.98
CA ASP A 30 -5.11 7.66 7.70
C ASP A 30 -3.84 6.80 7.48
N GLN A 31 -3.97 5.47 7.51
CA GLN A 31 -2.82 4.57 7.26
C GLN A 31 -2.38 4.55 5.80
N ILE A 32 -3.30 4.67 4.84
CA ILE A 32 -2.95 4.76 3.42
C ILE A 32 -2.31 6.12 3.15
N ALA A 33 -2.88 7.22 3.67
CA ALA A 33 -2.37 8.60 3.60
C ALA A 33 -1.00 8.83 4.27
N GLY A 34 -0.49 7.85 5.02
CA GLY A 34 0.77 8.00 5.77
C GLY A 34 0.65 8.94 6.97
N VAL A 35 -0.56 9.28 7.41
CA VAL A 35 -0.82 10.16 8.57
C VAL A 35 -0.56 9.36 9.84
N GLN A 36 0.57 9.62 10.50
CA GLN A 36 0.87 9.06 11.82
C GLN A 36 0.01 9.72 12.90
N ARG A 37 -1.16 9.16 13.19
CA ARG A 37 -1.73 9.24 14.55
C ARG A 37 -1.21 8.08 15.38
N SER A 38 -0.90 8.36 16.64
CA SER A 38 -0.43 7.39 17.62
C SER A 38 -1.54 6.35 17.89
N TYR A 39 -1.56 5.29 17.10
CA TYR A 39 -2.22 4.06 17.48
C TYR A 39 -1.24 3.23 18.29
N ASN A 40 -1.68 2.86 19.49
CA ASN A 40 -0.88 2.16 20.49
C ASN A 40 -0.42 0.80 19.92
N THR A 41 0.81 0.75 19.39
CA THR A 41 1.43 -0.45 18.83
C THR A 41 1.91 -1.35 19.98
N GLY A 42 0.96 -2.04 20.60
CA GLY A 42 1.23 -3.12 21.56
C GLY A 42 1.77 -4.38 20.89
N ASN A 43 2.93 -4.28 20.24
CA ASN A 43 3.93 -5.33 20.02
C ASN A 43 4.95 -4.81 19.00
N SER A 44 5.99 -4.16 19.50
CA SER A 44 7.23 -3.95 18.75
C SER A 44 7.91 -5.30 18.55
N HIS A 45 7.52 -6.02 17.51
CA HIS A 45 8.31 -7.15 17.02
C HIS A 45 9.58 -6.58 16.38
N GLU A 46 10.71 -6.76 17.08
CA GLU A 46 12.04 -6.42 16.59
C GLU A 46 12.35 -7.23 15.32
N CYS A 47 12.11 -6.63 14.15
CA CYS A 47 12.58 -7.18 12.90
C CYS A 47 14.02 -6.74 12.66
N ASN A 48 14.95 -7.70 12.72
CA ASN A 48 16.36 -7.54 12.34
C ASN A 48 16.48 -7.32 10.82
N HIS A 49 16.16 -6.11 10.35
CA HIS A 49 16.51 -5.64 9.02
C HIS A 49 17.74 -4.74 9.16
N SER A 50 18.84 -5.10 8.49
CA SER A 50 20.02 -4.22 8.41
C SER A 50 19.64 -2.98 7.60
N LEU A 51 19.11 -1.96 8.30
CA LEU A 51 18.90 -0.63 7.76
C LEU A 51 20.27 -0.14 7.26
N THR A 52 20.49 -0.24 5.96
CA THR A 52 21.78 0.05 5.36
C THR A 52 21.91 1.57 5.26
N ARG A 53 22.25 2.22 6.38
CA ARG A 53 22.38 3.69 6.47
C ARG A 53 23.52 4.13 5.54
N LYS A 54 23.22 4.76 4.39
CA LYS A 54 24.26 5.17 3.42
C LYS A 54 24.14 6.57 2.80
N GLN A 55 23.47 7.50 3.47
CA GLN A 55 23.73 8.95 3.33
C GLN A 55 23.77 9.52 4.75
N THR A 56 24.93 10.03 5.17
CA THR A 56 25.08 10.69 6.48
C THR A 56 24.48 12.08 6.39
N LEU A 57 23.19 12.18 6.65
CA LEU A 57 22.48 13.44 6.83
C LEU A 57 22.80 13.98 8.22
N ASP A 58 23.16 15.26 8.31
CA ASP A 58 23.19 15.93 9.60
C ASP A 58 21.76 16.03 10.17
N LYS A 59 21.63 16.11 11.48
CA LYS A 59 20.34 16.15 12.17
C LYS A 59 19.48 17.32 11.68
N GLU A 60 20.10 18.49 11.46
CA GLU A 60 19.41 19.68 10.94
C GLU A 60 18.89 19.48 9.51
N GLN A 61 19.67 18.82 8.66
CA GLN A 61 19.26 18.50 7.28
C GLN A 61 18.10 17.49 7.26
N LEU A 62 18.14 16.49 8.14
CA LEU A 62 17.06 15.50 8.27
C LEU A 62 15.76 16.15 8.76
N ASP A 63 15.84 17.08 9.72
CA ASP A 63 14.68 17.80 10.22
C ASP A 63 14.10 18.75 9.17
N LEU A 64 14.95 19.38 8.35
CA LEU A 64 14.51 20.16 7.20
C LEU A 64 13.82 19.28 6.14
N LEU A 65 14.39 18.11 5.83
CA LEU A 65 13.80 17.17 4.87
C LEU A 65 12.43 16.68 5.30
N ARG A 66 12.28 16.30 6.57
CA ARG A 66 10.98 15.90 7.14
C ARG A 66 9.95 17.02 7.06
N LYS A 67 10.35 18.29 7.24
CA LYS A 67 9.45 19.44 7.07
C LYS A 67 9.01 19.62 5.62
N LYS A 68 9.95 19.57 4.67
CA LYS A 68 9.63 19.64 3.23
C LYS A 68 8.71 18.49 2.80
N GLU A 69 9.00 17.28 3.26
CA GLU A 69 8.17 16.11 3.01
C GLU A 69 6.76 16.27 3.58
N LEU A 70 6.63 16.75 4.83
CA LEU A 70 5.33 16.99 5.46
C LEU A 70 4.52 18.05 4.69
N GLU A 71 5.18 19.07 4.14
CA GLU A 71 4.53 20.05 3.28
C GLU A 71 3.99 19.41 1.99
N ALA A 72 4.78 18.56 1.35
CA ALA A 72 4.34 17.83 0.16
C ALA A 72 3.14 16.90 0.45
N VAL A 73 3.14 16.23 1.61
CA VAL A 73 1.99 15.41 2.05
C VAL A 73 0.75 16.29 2.22
N ARG A 74 0.88 17.45 2.88
CA ARG A 74 -0.24 18.40 3.02
C ARG A 74 -0.76 18.90 1.68
N LEU A 75 0.12 19.12 0.69
CA LEU A 75 -0.32 19.48 -0.66
C LEU A 75 -1.19 18.37 -1.27
N ALA A 76 -0.78 17.11 -1.15
CA ALA A 76 -1.57 15.98 -1.62
C ALA A 76 -2.93 15.86 -0.90
N GLU A 77 -2.96 16.08 0.42
CA GLU A 77 -4.19 16.07 1.24
C GLU A 77 -5.18 17.18 0.84
N ASN A 78 -4.67 18.31 0.32
CA ASN A 78 -5.48 19.44 -0.15
C ASN A 78 -5.76 19.39 -1.67
N ASP A 79 -5.72 18.20 -2.27
CA ASP A 79 -5.94 17.95 -3.71
C ASP A 79 -4.92 18.62 -4.66
N TYR A 80 -3.81 19.18 -4.14
CA TYR A 80 -2.69 19.72 -4.92
C TYR A 80 -1.66 18.63 -5.24
N VAL A 81 -2.12 17.48 -5.74
CA VAL A 81 -1.33 16.27 -5.93
C VAL A 81 -0.15 16.48 -6.90
N GLU A 82 -0.34 17.23 -7.98
CA GLU A 82 0.74 17.58 -8.91
C GLU A 82 1.88 18.36 -8.23
N GLN A 83 1.54 19.32 -7.36
CA GLN A 83 2.55 20.08 -6.61
C GLN A 83 3.28 19.19 -5.60
N ALA A 84 2.56 18.28 -4.94
CA ALA A 84 3.15 17.28 -4.06
C ALA A 84 4.17 16.39 -4.81
N ILE A 85 3.81 15.90 -6.01
CA ILE A 85 4.70 15.09 -6.86
C ILE A 85 5.96 15.88 -7.22
N LEU A 86 5.83 17.16 -7.59
CA LEU A 86 6.97 18.02 -7.92
C LEU A 86 7.89 18.21 -6.72
N GLN A 87 7.35 18.54 -5.54
CA GLN A 87 8.14 18.71 -4.32
C GLN A 87 8.84 17.40 -3.91
N LEU A 88 8.15 16.27 -3.96
CA LEU A 88 8.75 14.96 -3.64
C LEU A 88 9.84 14.59 -4.64
N THR A 89 9.66 14.92 -5.92
CA THR A 89 10.69 14.72 -6.95
C THR A 89 11.93 15.57 -6.65
N GLN A 90 11.77 16.83 -6.25
CA GLN A 90 12.90 17.68 -5.85
C GLN A 90 13.65 17.09 -4.64
N ILE A 91 12.93 16.58 -3.63
CA ILE A 91 13.55 15.92 -2.47
C ILE A 91 14.37 14.70 -2.92
N ILE A 92 13.84 13.89 -3.83
CA ILE A 92 14.51 12.70 -4.36
C ILE A 92 15.75 13.06 -5.18
N GLU A 93 15.70 14.12 -5.98
CA GLU A 93 16.84 14.62 -6.75
C GLU A 93 17.96 15.15 -5.86
N GLU A 94 17.61 15.90 -4.81
CA GLU A 94 18.56 16.41 -3.81
C GLU A 94 19.11 15.28 -2.92
N TYR A 95 18.28 14.31 -2.55
CA TYR A 95 18.57 13.25 -1.59
C TYR A 95 18.11 11.87 -2.10
N PRO A 96 18.87 11.23 -3.01
CA PRO A 96 18.45 9.97 -3.65
C PRO A 96 18.33 8.76 -2.72
N GLN A 97 18.77 8.88 -1.47
CA GLN A 97 18.64 7.82 -0.46
C GLN A 97 17.59 8.15 0.61
N TYR A 98 16.73 9.14 0.38
CA TYR A 98 15.64 9.45 1.28
C TYR A 98 14.40 8.61 0.93
N GLY A 99 14.36 7.38 1.45
CA GLY A 99 13.35 6.38 1.10
C GLY A 99 11.89 6.82 1.32
N SER A 100 11.63 7.66 2.33
CA SER A 100 10.28 8.12 2.65
C SER A 100 9.65 8.97 1.54
N ALA A 101 10.43 9.80 0.84
CA ALA A 101 9.92 10.59 -0.28
C ALA A 101 9.47 9.72 -1.46
N TYR A 102 10.17 8.61 -1.73
CA TYR A 102 9.74 7.65 -2.75
C TYR A 102 8.40 7.00 -2.40
N ASN A 103 8.21 6.58 -1.14
CA ASN A 103 6.94 6.01 -0.67
C ASN A 103 5.77 7.00 -0.87
N ASN A 104 5.99 8.26 -0.50
CA ASN A 104 4.97 9.30 -0.60
C ASN A 104 4.71 9.70 -2.06
N ARG A 105 5.73 9.68 -2.92
CA ARG A 105 5.56 9.97 -4.35
C ARG A 105 4.79 8.87 -5.07
N ALA A 106 5.09 7.61 -4.76
CA ALA A 106 4.32 6.46 -5.23
C ALA A 106 2.83 6.60 -4.86
N GLN A 107 2.55 7.01 -3.62
CA GLN A 107 1.19 7.30 -3.21
C GLN A 107 0.56 8.43 -4.01
N ALA A 108 1.25 9.58 -4.16
CA ALA A 108 0.73 10.71 -4.91
C ALA A 108 0.39 10.34 -6.37
N TYR A 109 1.19 9.48 -7.01
CA TYR A 109 0.85 8.93 -8.33
C TYR A 109 -0.40 8.05 -8.34
N ARG A 110 -0.66 7.29 -7.26
CA ARG A 110 -1.90 6.51 -7.11
C ARG A 110 -3.12 7.41 -6.90
N LEU A 111 -2.96 8.55 -6.22
CA LEU A 111 -4.02 9.56 -6.03
C LEU A 111 -4.37 10.31 -7.32
N GLN A 112 -3.43 10.43 -8.27
CA GLN A 112 -3.67 11.09 -9.56
C GLN A 112 -3.29 10.17 -10.74
N PRO A 113 -4.19 9.22 -11.10
CA PRO A 113 -3.97 8.32 -12.23
C PRO A 113 -3.64 9.08 -13.53
N GLY A 114 -2.65 8.59 -14.28
CA GLY A 114 -2.20 9.18 -15.54
C GLY A 114 -0.95 10.08 -15.42
N MET A 115 -0.54 10.46 -14.20
CA MET A 115 0.73 11.18 -13.99
C MET A 115 1.97 10.28 -14.09
N ALA A 116 1.80 8.98 -13.84
CA ALA A 116 2.84 7.98 -13.98
C ALA A 116 2.27 6.66 -14.50
N ASN A 117 3.12 5.89 -15.17
CA ASN A 117 2.80 4.49 -15.45
C ASN A 117 3.00 3.65 -14.17
N LYS A 118 2.35 2.48 -14.11
CA LYS A 118 2.41 1.63 -12.91
C LYS A 118 3.83 1.11 -12.62
N GLN A 119 4.69 0.99 -13.63
CA GLN A 119 6.08 0.55 -13.44
C GLN A 119 6.89 1.57 -12.64
N LEU A 120 6.77 2.87 -12.94
CA LEU A 120 7.42 3.94 -12.20
C LEU A 120 7.01 3.93 -10.72
N ILE A 121 5.73 3.66 -10.45
CA ILE A 121 5.22 3.54 -9.07
C ILE A 121 5.86 2.34 -8.36
N ILE A 122 6.01 1.20 -9.04
CA ILE A 122 6.74 0.03 -8.50
C ILE A 122 8.20 0.40 -8.21
N ASP A 123 8.87 1.10 -9.13
CA ASP A 123 10.27 1.48 -8.98
C ASP A 123 10.46 2.42 -7.77
N ASP A 124 9.54 3.36 -7.56
CA ASP A 124 9.51 4.20 -6.36
C ASP A 124 9.32 3.38 -5.08
N LEU A 125 8.40 2.41 -5.08
CA LEU A 125 8.17 1.55 -3.91
C LEU A 125 9.39 0.67 -3.61
N ASP A 126 10.10 0.18 -4.62
CA ASP A 126 11.34 -0.58 -4.45
C ASP A 126 12.48 0.30 -3.94
N ALA A 127 12.58 1.54 -4.41
CA ALA A 127 13.51 2.52 -3.86
C ALA A 127 13.18 2.85 -2.39
N ALA A 128 11.90 3.00 -2.04
CA ALA A 128 11.47 3.22 -0.66
C ALA A 128 11.87 2.06 0.26
N ILE A 129 11.64 0.81 -0.15
CA ILE A 129 12.04 -0.39 0.61
C ILE A 129 13.56 -0.43 0.80
N LYS A 130 14.32 -0.08 -0.23
CA LYS A 130 15.80 -0.10 -0.20
C LYS A 130 16.41 0.98 0.68
N TYR A 131 15.83 2.18 0.67
CA TYR A 131 16.41 3.38 1.28
C TYR A 131 15.67 3.89 2.53
N ALA A 132 14.64 3.19 3.00
CA ALA A 132 13.94 3.57 4.20
C ALA A 132 14.86 3.62 5.44
N ASP A 133 14.69 4.66 6.25
CA ASP A 133 15.38 4.87 7.52
C ASP A 133 14.61 4.29 8.72
N ASN A 134 13.37 3.88 8.51
CA ASN A 134 12.46 3.39 9.54
C ASN A 134 11.62 2.20 9.03
N VAL A 135 11.17 1.36 9.95
CA VAL A 135 10.41 0.14 9.63
C VAL A 135 9.00 0.43 9.10
N GLN A 136 8.42 1.58 9.47
CA GLN A 136 7.07 1.97 9.07
C GLN A 136 7.02 2.25 7.56
N THR A 137 7.98 3.01 7.03
CA THR A 137 8.11 3.27 5.59
C THR A 137 8.27 1.98 4.80
N ILE A 138 9.05 1.02 5.31
CA ILE A 138 9.20 -0.30 4.68
C ILE A 138 7.84 -1.03 4.64
N GLY A 139 7.14 -1.07 5.76
CA GLY A 139 5.81 -1.69 5.86
C GLY A 139 4.80 -1.05 4.91
N HIS A 140 4.77 0.27 4.84
CA HIS A 140 3.90 1.03 3.92
C HIS A 140 4.24 0.71 2.46
N ALA A 141 5.51 0.74 2.08
CA ALA A 141 5.92 0.50 0.71
C ALA A 141 5.57 -0.92 0.23
N TYR A 142 5.81 -1.95 1.05
CA TYR A 142 5.37 -3.32 0.72
C TYR A 142 3.84 -3.43 0.57
N THR A 143 3.10 -2.77 1.44
CA THR A 143 1.63 -2.79 1.42
C THR A 143 1.10 -2.12 0.16
N GLN A 144 1.61 -0.92 -0.17
CA GLN A 144 1.26 -0.21 -1.40
C GLN A 144 1.62 -1.02 -2.64
N LYS A 145 2.78 -1.69 -2.64
CA LYS A 145 3.22 -2.55 -3.75
C LYS A 145 2.27 -3.72 -3.95
N ALA A 146 1.84 -4.40 -2.88
CA ALA A 146 0.89 -5.49 -2.97
C ALA A 146 -0.45 -5.06 -3.59
N ILE A 147 -0.95 -3.88 -3.20
CA ILE A 147 -2.19 -3.30 -3.75
C ILE A 147 -2.04 -3.03 -5.24
N LEU A 148 -0.93 -2.41 -5.65
CA LEU A 148 -0.66 -2.09 -7.05
C LEU A 148 -0.49 -3.36 -7.92
N LEU A 149 0.21 -4.38 -7.41
CA LEU A 149 0.36 -5.68 -8.09
C LEU A 149 -0.99 -6.35 -8.32
N ARG A 150 -1.90 -6.26 -7.34
CA ARG A 150 -3.27 -6.75 -7.46
C ARG A 150 -4.07 -6.00 -8.52
N GLU A 151 -3.99 -4.68 -8.57
CA GLU A 151 -4.59 -3.86 -9.63
C GLU A 151 -4.02 -4.16 -11.03
N MET A 152 -2.79 -4.67 -11.09
CA MET A 152 -2.13 -5.09 -12.33
C MET A 152 -2.47 -6.53 -12.73
N GLY A 153 -3.21 -7.28 -11.90
CA GLY A 153 -3.51 -8.68 -12.14
C GLY A 153 -2.27 -9.59 -12.09
N GLN A 154 -1.28 -9.23 -11.27
CA GLN A 154 -0.08 -10.05 -11.03
C GLN A 154 -0.42 -11.31 -10.22
N THR A 155 0.58 -12.17 -10.01
CA THR A 155 0.34 -13.48 -9.37
C THR A 155 -0.07 -13.36 -7.91
N ASP A 156 -0.95 -14.26 -7.45
CA ASP A 156 -1.35 -14.34 -6.04
C ASP A 156 -0.14 -14.51 -5.11
N ASP A 157 0.90 -15.23 -5.55
CA ASP A 157 2.13 -15.44 -4.78
C ASP A 157 2.92 -14.13 -4.56
N GLU A 158 3.05 -13.28 -5.58
CA GLU A 158 3.71 -11.97 -5.46
C GLU A 158 2.92 -11.01 -4.58
N ILE A 159 1.60 -10.98 -4.74
CA ILE A 159 0.69 -10.16 -3.93
C ILE A 159 0.78 -10.59 -2.45
N PHE A 160 0.66 -11.90 -2.20
CA PHE A 160 0.77 -12.49 -0.88
C PHE A 160 2.14 -12.24 -0.24
N TYR A 161 3.23 -12.37 -1.01
CA TYR A 161 4.57 -12.08 -0.52
C TYR A 161 4.69 -10.63 -0.03
N ASN A 162 4.23 -9.66 -0.83
CA ASN A 162 4.33 -8.24 -0.46
C ASN A 162 3.45 -7.90 0.75
N PHE A 163 2.22 -8.42 0.85
CA PHE A 163 1.43 -8.27 2.08
C PHE A 163 2.08 -8.95 3.28
N SER A 164 2.69 -10.13 3.10
CA SER A 164 3.40 -10.81 4.19
C SER A 164 4.58 -9.99 4.71
N GLN A 165 5.34 -9.36 3.81
CA GLN A 165 6.40 -8.42 4.22
C GLN A 165 5.82 -7.19 4.91
N GLY A 166 4.77 -6.56 4.36
CA GLY A 166 4.10 -5.42 5.00
C GLY A 166 3.66 -5.73 6.43
N ALA A 167 3.05 -6.91 6.64
CA ALA A 167 2.63 -7.39 7.95
C ALA A 167 3.81 -7.64 8.91
N LYS A 168 4.90 -8.20 8.38
CA LYS A 168 6.15 -8.42 9.14
C LYS A 168 6.74 -7.10 9.64
N TYR A 169 6.67 -6.03 8.86
CA TYR A 169 7.10 -4.69 9.27
C TYR A 169 6.02 -3.90 10.04
N GLY A 170 4.96 -4.57 10.49
CA GLY A 170 3.98 -4.02 11.43
C GLY A 170 2.80 -3.31 10.77
N ASN A 171 2.68 -3.29 9.44
CA ASN A 171 1.51 -2.71 8.79
C ASN A 171 0.25 -3.58 9.03
N GLU A 172 -0.81 -2.95 9.53
CA GLU A 172 -2.02 -3.66 9.95
C GLU A 172 -2.90 -4.06 8.77
N ILE A 173 -3.04 -3.19 7.78
CA ILE A 173 -3.75 -3.51 6.53
C ILE A 173 -3.15 -4.75 5.88
N ALA A 174 -1.83 -4.81 5.80
CA ALA A 174 -1.13 -5.97 5.28
C ALA A 174 -1.36 -7.23 6.13
N ARG A 175 -1.34 -7.12 7.46
CA ARG A 175 -1.64 -8.24 8.38
C ARG A 175 -3.03 -8.81 8.13
N MET A 176 -4.02 -7.97 7.89
CA MET A 176 -5.38 -8.39 7.55
C MET A 176 -5.46 -9.00 6.15
N ALA A 177 -4.75 -8.42 5.19
CA ALA A 177 -4.74 -8.88 3.81
C ALA A 177 -4.09 -10.27 3.65
N VAL A 178 -3.06 -10.61 4.44
CA VAL A 178 -2.37 -11.92 4.39
C VAL A 178 -3.36 -13.10 4.48
N ALA A 179 -4.36 -13.03 5.34
CA ALA A 179 -5.34 -14.11 5.47
C ALA A 179 -6.21 -14.28 4.21
N ARG A 180 -6.59 -13.17 3.57
CA ARG A 180 -7.43 -13.17 2.35
C ARG A 180 -6.64 -13.55 1.10
N GLU A 181 -5.40 -13.10 1.04
CA GLU A 181 -4.52 -13.26 -0.12
C GLU A 181 -3.74 -14.58 -0.10
N ASN A 182 -3.93 -15.41 0.93
CA ASN A 182 -3.30 -16.73 1.02
C ASN A 182 -3.75 -17.63 -0.16
N PRO A 183 -2.83 -18.02 -1.07
CA PRO A 183 -3.17 -18.79 -2.27
C PRO A 183 -3.74 -20.17 -1.93
N TYR A 184 -3.26 -20.79 -0.84
CA TYR A 184 -3.78 -22.07 -0.35
C TYR A 184 -5.21 -21.93 0.15
N ALA A 185 -5.52 -20.88 0.92
CA ALA A 185 -6.86 -20.64 1.42
C ALA A 185 -7.86 -20.39 0.28
N LYS A 186 -7.46 -19.63 -0.74
CA LYS A 186 -8.27 -19.40 -1.95
C LYS A 186 -8.55 -20.69 -2.72
N LEU A 187 -7.54 -21.54 -2.88
CA LEU A 187 -7.70 -22.82 -3.58
C LEU A 187 -8.65 -23.77 -2.84
N CYS A 188 -8.48 -23.93 -1.52
CA CYS A 188 -9.36 -24.73 -0.69
C CYS A 188 -10.81 -24.25 -0.76
N GLY A 189 -11.02 -22.93 -0.68
CA GLY A 189 -12.36 -22.33 -0.81
C GLY A 189 -13.01 -22.60 -2.16
N LYS A 190 -12.27 -22.49 -3.27
CA LYS A 190 -12.77 -22.80 -4.62
C LYS A 190 -13.14 -24.27 -4.74
N MET A 191 -12.28 -25.17 -4.27
CA MET A 191 -12.55 -26.61 -4.30
C MET A 191 -13.79 -26.97 -3.50
N MET A 192 -13.89 -26.49 -2.25
CA MET A 192 -15.05 -26.74 -1.39
C MET A 192 -16.34 -26.19 -1.98
N THR A 193 -16.31 -24.98 -2.55
CA THR A 193 -17.46 -24.36 -3.20
C THR A 193 -17.93 -25.17 -4.41
N GLU A 194 -16.99 -25.65 -5.21
CA GLU A 194 -17.28 -26.48 -6.38
C GLU A 194 -17.85 -27.85 -5.97
N THR A 195 -17.27 -28.50 -4.96
CA THR A 195 -17.81 -29.75 -4.40
C THR A 195 -19.23 -29.56 -3.83
N MET A 196 -19.47 -28.48 -3.07
CA MET A 196 -20.81 -28.16 -2.55
C MET A 196 -21.82 -27.89 -3.66
N ARG A 197 -21.40 -27.20 -4.74
CA ARG A 197 -22.24 -26.97 -5.93
C ARG A 197 -22.63 -28.28 -6.59
N GLN A 198 -21.69 -29.22 -6.72
CA GLN A 198 -21.94 -30.54 -7.29
C GLN A 198 -22.87 -31.40 -6.43
N LEU A 199 -22.74 -31.32 -5.10
CA LEU A 199 -23.66 -32.01 -4.19
C LEU A 199 -25.09 -31.44 -4.24
N ARG A 200 -25.22 -30.10 -4.42
CA ARG A 200 -26.53 -29.45 -4.57
C ARG A 200 -27.20 -29.77 -5.90
N ASN A 201 -26.43 -29.83 -6.98
CA ASN A 201 -26.90 -30.13 -8.33
C ASN A 201 -26.11 -31.32 -8.90
N PRO A 202 -26.45 -32.56 -8.49
CA PRO A 202 -25.71 -33.74 -8.92
C PRO A 202 -25.83 -33.91 -10.44
N PRO A 203 -24.72 -34.22 -11.14
CA PRO A 203 -24.76 -34.49 -12.56
C PRO A 203 -25.65 -35.72 -12.82
N GLY A 204 -26.83 -35.48 -13.40
CA GLY A 204 -27.89 -36.48 -13.58
C GLY A 204 -29.26 -36.10 -13.01
N SER A 205 -29.39 -34.99 -12.27
CA SER A 205 -30.69 -34.42 -11.91
C SER A 205 -31.34 -33.74 -13.12
N VAL A 206 -31.88 -34.55 -14.03
CA VAL A 206 -32.80 -34.08 -15.08
C VAL A 206 -34.02 -33.50 -14.37
N MET A 207 -34.35 -32.22 -14.60
CA MET A 207 -35.63 -31.65 -14.20
C MET A 207 -36.72 -32.53 -14.82
N LYS A 208 -37.48 -33.24 -13.99
CA LYS A 208 -38.75 -33.82 -14.43
C LYS A 208 -39.70 -32.66 -14.75
N PRO A 209 -40.42 -32.73 -15.89
CA PRO A 209 -41.37 -31.70 -16.29
C PRO A 209 -42.52 -31.52 -15.30
#